data_AF-A0A7Y4Y1M9-F1
#
_entry.id   AF-A0A7Y4Y1M9-F1
#
_cell.length_a   1.000
_cell.length_b   1.000
_cell.length_c   1.000
_cell.angle_alpha   90.00
_cell.angle_beta   90.00
_cell.angle_gamma   90.00
#
_symmetry.space_group_name_H-M   'P 1'
#
loop_
_entity.id
_entity.type
_entity.pdbx_description
1 polymer ?
#
loop_
_entity_poly.entity_id
_entity_poly.type
_entity_poly.pdbx_seq_one_letter_code
_entity_poly.pdbx_strand_id
1 'polypeptide(L)'
;MTKCLYLICSAGLSLLSATAFATGPQSDDLVGRNVPPYPAGLDELQGSCIPGGPLPAQVCDYSLTVVGRFATDPAREATSTQLLALRNLDPGARQARWNVTDTAAVPKPRKGYGLQIGTCRIDRVASPNVAAFVRHGNREYSRDVRWARRFDIASGKLMPIASKRVDCLNEGIGI
;
A
#
# COMPACT_ATOMS: atom_id res chain seq x y z
N MET A 1 -12.31 -20.48 -80.66
CA MET A 1 -12.75 -19.07 -80.70
C MET A 1 -12.85 -18.56 -79.28
N THR A 2 -12.01 -17.58 -79.02
CA THR A 2 -11.68 -16.85 -77.79
C THR A 2 -12.88 -16.25 -77.06
N LYS A 3 -12.95 -16.40 -75.73
CA LYS A 3 -13.55 -15.41 -74.82
C LYS A 3 -12.79 -15.40 -73.48
N CYS A 4 -11.85 -14.47 -73.37
CA CYS A 4 -11.32 -13.96 -72.10
C CYS A 4 -12.38 -13.07 -71.45
N LEU A 5 -12.65 -13.26 -70.17
CA LEU A 5 -13.32 -12.25 -69.35
C LEU A 5 -12.50 -12.04 -68.07
N TYR A 6 -11.99 -10.82 -67.96
CA TYR A 6 -11.31 -10.23 -66.82
C TYR A 6 -12.23 -10.16 -65.60
N LEU A 7 -11.73 -10.49 -64.41
CA LEU A 7 -12.16 -9.80 -63.19
C LEU A 7 -10.99 -9.70 -62.20
N ILE A 8 -10.60 -8.45 -61.97
CA ILE A 8 -9.55 -7.98 -61.07
C ILE A 8 -10.15 -7.99 -59.65
N CYS A 9 -9.49 -8.65 -58.70
CA CYS A 9 -9.83 -8.54 -57.28
C CYS A 9 -8.67 -7.89 -56.54
N SER A 10 -9.00 -6.79 -55.86
CA SER A 10 -8.12 -5.74 -55.38
C SER A 10 -7.29 -6.16 -54.16
N ALA A 11 -6.06 -5.64 -54.10
CA ALA A 11 -5.13 -5.74 -52.99
C ALA A 11 -5.64 -5.03 -51.72
N GLY A 12 -5.75 -5.78 -50.62
CA GLY A 12 -6.03 -5.24 -49.28
C GLY A 12 -4.75 -5.05 -48.48
N LEU A 13 -4.18 -3.84 -48.52
CA LEU A 13 -3.03 -3.42 -47.73
C LEU A 13 -3.51 -3.11 -46.29
N SER A 14 -3.36 -4.06 -45.36
CA SER A 14 -3.71 -3.86 -43.94
C SER A 14 -2.56 -3.16 -43.22
N LEU A 15 -2.77 -1.89 -42.87
CA LEU A 15 -1.92 -1.11 -41.96
C LEU A 15 -2.05 -1.66 -40.53
N LEU A 16 -1.05 -2.40 -40.05
CA LEU A 16 -0.92 -2.67 -38.61
C LEU A 16 -0.36 -1.42 -37.92
N SER A 17 -1.23 -0.67 -37.26
CA SER A 17 -0.83 0.35 -36.29
C SER A 17 -0.30 -0.34 -35.03
N ALA A 18 1.01 -0.24 -34.80
CA ALA A 18 1.63 -0.63 -33.54
C ALA A 18 1.33 0.45 -32.48
N THR A 19 0.42 0.14 -31.54
CA THR A 19 0.22 0.92 -30.33
C THR A 19 1.39 0.71 -29.38
N ALA A 20 2.24 1.72 -29.24
CA ALA A 20 3.25 1.77 -28.18
C ALA A 20 2.54 1.86 -26.83
N PHE A 21 2.75 0.88 -25.96
CA PHE A 21 2.33 0.96 -24.56
C PHE A 21 3.20 2.01 -23.87
N ALA A 22 2.56 3.09 -23.40
CA ALA A 22 3.21 4.07 -22.55
C ALA A 22 3.54 3.42 -21.19
N THR A 23 4.81 3.25 -20.90
CA THR A 23 5.30 2.90 -19.56
C THR A 23 4.95 4.05 -18.61
N GLY A 24 4.00 3.82 -17.71
CA GLY A 24 3.68 4.76 -16.64
C GLY A 24 4.88 5.01 -15.71
N PRO A 25 4.86 6.07 -14.89
CA PRO A 25 5.94 6.37 -13.96
C PRO A 25 6.19 5.18 -13.04
N GLN A 26 7.41 4.65 -13.13
CA GLN A 26 7.95 3.59 -12.32
C GLN A 26 7.94 4.08 -10.87
N SER A 27 7.08 3.53 -10.01
CA SER A 27 7.28 3.67 -8.57
C SER A 27 8.68 3.13 -8.29
N ASP A 28 9.58 3.95 -7.74
CA ASP A 28 10.90 3.48 -7.33
C ASP A 28 10.72 2.20 -6.53
N ASP A 29 11.22 1.09 -7.06
CA ASP A 29 11.05 -0.19 -6.39
C ASP A 29 11.87 -0.15 -5.11
N LEU A 30 11.15 -0.09 -3.98
CA LEU A 30 11.74 -0.07 -2.66
C LEU A 30 12.00 -1.49 -2.16
N VAL A 31 11.41 -2.52 -2.78
CA VAL A 31 11.54 -3.90 -2.32
C VAL A 31 13.03 -4.31 -2.34
N GLY A 32 13.48 -4.90 -1.25
CA GLY A 32 14.87 -5.28 -1.02
C GLY A 32 15.77 -4.15 -0.51
N ARG A 33 15.33 -2.90 -0.46
CA ARG A 33 16.12 -1.79 0.09
C ARG A 33 16.11 -1.81 1.62
N ASN A 34 17.18 -1.28 2.19
CA ASN A 34 17.30 -1.09 3.63
C ASN A 34 17.03 0.39 3.99
N VAL A 35 16.08 0.64 4.87
CA VAL A 35 15.64 1.97 5.31
C VAL A 35 15.65 2.07 6.84
N PRO A 36 15.88 3.26 7.43
CA PRO A 36 16.37 4.49 6.81
C PRO A 36 17.81 4.39 6.26
N PRO A 37 18.24 5.32 5.38
CA PRO A 37 17.49 6.46 4.84
C PRO A 37 16.47 6.06 3.75
N TYR A 38 15.34 6.78 3.67
CA TYR A 38 14.39 6.64 2.56
C TYR A 38 14.91 7.36 1.31
N PRO A 39 14.53 6.94 0.09
CA PRO A 39 14.92 7.64 -1.13
C PRO A 39 14.42 9.09 -1.18
N ALA A 40 15.08 9.90 -2.00
CA ALA A 40 14.74 11.32 -2.14
C ALA A 40 13.26 11.51 -2.50
N GLY A 41 12.59 12.40 -1.75
CA GLY A 41 11.17 12.69 -1.95
C GLY A 41 10.22 11.66 -1.37
N LEU A 42 10.71 10.77 -0.49
CA LEU A 42 9.89 9.94 0.39
C LEU A 42 10.30 10.18 1.85
N ASP A 43 9.34 10.61 2.64
CA ASP A 43 9.43 10.74 4.08
C ASP A 43 8.57 9.67 4.77
N GLU A 44 9.00 9.21 5.93
CA GLU A 44 8.15 8.41 6.81
C GLU A 44 7.09 9.30 7.46
N LEU A 45 5.81 8.99 7.20
CA LEU A 45 4.68 9.74 7.72
C LEU A 45 4.08 9.07 8.96
N GLN A 46 4.08 7.74 9.01
CA GLN A 46 3.51 6.95 10.09
C GLN A 46 4.07 5.52 10.05
N GLY A 47 4.31 4.90 11.21
CA GLY A 47 4.77 3.51 11.32
C GLY A 47 4.08 2.76 12.47
N SER A 48 4.02 1.43 12.38
CA SER A 48 3.51 0.56 13.44
C SER A 48 4.30 -0.73 13.51
N CYS A 49 4.78 -1.06 14.71
CA CYS A 49 5.45 -2.32 14.97
C CYS A 49 4.48 -3.50 14.90
N ILE A 50 4.90 -4.54 14.19
CA ILE A 50 4.17 -5.80 14.06
C ILE A 50 4.99 -6.90 14.74
N PRO A 51 4.44 -7.59 15.75
CA PRO A 51 5.16 -8.65 16.42
C PRO A 51 5.47 -9.83 15.49
N GLY A 52 6.68 -10.38 15.59
CA GLY A 52 7.08 -11.62 14.92
C GLY A 52 6.85 -12.89 15.74
N GLY A 53 6.54 -12.72 17.03
CA GLY A 53 6.26 -13.80 17.97
C GLY A 53 5.77 -13.27 19.32
N PRO A 54 5.59 -14.15 20.32
CA PRO A 54 4.99 -13.79 21.60
C PRO A 54 5.97 -13.14 22.58
N LEU A 55 7.27 -13.18 22.32
CA LEU A 55 8.27 -12.68 23.25
C LEU A 55 8.39 -11.15 23.17
N PRO A 56 8.69 -10.45 24.28
CA PRO A 56 8.88 -9.00 24.27
C PRO A 56 9.95 -8.52 23.28
N ALA A 57 11.02 -9.30 23.09
CA ALA A 57 12.08 -8.99 22.11
C ALA A 57 11.59 -9.00 20.65
N GLN A 58 10.43 -9.59 20.38
CA GLN A 58 9.86 -9.78 19.05
C GLN A 58 8.76 -8.77 18.71
N VAL A 59 8.50 -7.80 19.60
CA VAL A 59 7.39 -6.83 19.46
C VAL A 59 7.51 -5.97 18.19
N CYS A 60 8.73 -5.79 17.66
CA CYS A 60 9.04 -4.99 16.48
C CYS A 60 9.93 -5.75 15.48
N ASP A 61 9.72 -7.07 15.31
CA ASP A 61 10.41 -7.84 14.26
C ASP A 61 10.01 -7.39 12.85
N TYR A 62 8.84 -6.78 12.72
CA TYR A 62 8.31 -6.26 11.48
C TYR A 62 7.66 -4.89 11.67
N SER A 63 7.43 -4.18 10.57
CA SER A 63 6.73 -2.90 10.58
C SER A 63 5.81 -2.74 9.36
N LEU A 64 4.71 -2.03 9.57
CA LEU A 64 3.97 -1.36 8.51
C LEU A 64 4.29 0.12 8.56
N THR A 65 4.81 0.67 7.46
CA THR A 65 5.16 2.10 7.38
C THR A 65 4.50 2.76 6.18
N VAL A 66 3.93 3.92 6.40
CA VAL A 66 3.38 4.79 5.37
C VAL A 66 4.46 5.81 5.02
N VAL A 67 4.84 5.83 3.75
CA VAL A 67 5.73 6.85 3.21
C VAL A 67 5.00 7.76 2.25
N GLY A 68 5.53 8.97 2.09
CA GLY A 68 4.92 9.99 1.27
C GLY A 68 5.73 11.26 1.26
N ARG A 69 5.05 12.40 1.16
CA ARG A 69 5.69 13.71 1.20
C ARG A 69 4.97 14.60 2.19
N PHE A 70 5.72 15.25 3.06
CA PHE A 70 5.18 16.37 3.82
C PHE A 70 4.79 17.51 2.87
N ALA A 71 3.70 18.20 3.19
CA ALA A 71 3.35 19.40 2.47
C ALA A 71 4.35 20.52 2.81
N THR A 72 4.72 21.31 1.82
CA THR A 72 5.51 22.53 2.02
C THR A 72 4.67 23.67 2.59
N ASP A 73 3.35 23.60 2.42
CA ASP A 73 2.36 24.51 2.97
C ASP A 73 1.72 23.89 4.22
N PRO A 74 1.83 24.52 5.41
CA PRO A 74 1.26 23.99 6.66
C PRO A 74 -0.28 23.90 6.63
N ALA A 75 -0.96 24.57 5.71
CA ALA A 75 -2.40 24.44 5.50
C ALA A 75 -2.78 23.18 4.69
N ARG A 76 -1.81 22.42 4.20
CA ARG A 76 -2.03 21.18 3.44
C ARG A 76 -1.55 19.97 4.21
N GLU A 77 -2.27 18.86 4.06
CA GLU A 77 -1.91 17.58 4.68
C GLU A 77 -0.77 16.89 3.92
N ALA A 78 0.00 16.06 4.63
CA ALA A 78 0.98 15.18 4.01
C ALA A 78 0.30 14.23 3.01
N THR A 79 0.98 13.94 1.91
CA THR A 79 0.46 13.04 0.88
C THR A 79 1.10 11.67 1.03
N SER A 80 0.35 10.69 1.56
CA SER A 80 0.74 9.29 1.57
C SER A 80 0.76 8.71 0.15
N THR A 81 1.84 8.02 -0.22
CA THR A 81 2.01 7.43 -1.56
C THR A 81 2.08 5.91 -1.51
N GLN A 82 2.77 5.35 -0.51
CA GLN A 82 3.04 3.92 -0.42
C GLN A 82 2.92 3.41 1.02
N LEU A 83 2.44 2.17 1.14
CA LEU A 83 2.52 1.35 2.33
C LEU A 83 3.67 0.37 2.12
N LEU A 84 4.57 0.31 3.09
CA LEU A 84 5.72 -0.57 3.10
C LEU A 84 5.50 -1.67 4.13
N ALA A 85 5.76 -2.90 3.72
CA ALA A 85 5.99 -4.02 4.63
C ALA A 85 7.48 -4.15 4.87
N LEU A 86 7.87 -4.22 6.14
CA LEU A 86 9.26 -4.10 6.57
C LEU A 86 9.62 -5.23 7.53
N ARG A 87 10.84 -5.74 7.41
CA ARG A 87 11.46 -6.68 8.36
C ARG A 87 12.61 -5.98 9.08
N ASN A 88 12.67 -6.11 10.39
CA ASN A 88 13.78 -5.58 11.17
C ASN A 88 15.07 -6.35 10.86
N LEU A 89 16.16 -5.62 10.60
CA LEU A 89 17.47 -6.19 10.32
C LEU A 89 18.28 -6.42 11.60
N ASP A 90 18.01 -5.64 12.64
CA ASP A 90 18.70 -5.73 13.92
C ASP A 90 17.77 -5.22 15.06
N PRO A 91 17.01 -6.13 15.69
CA PRO A 91 16.14 -5.79 16.83
C PRO A 91 16.89 -5.21 18.05
N GLY A 92 18.21 -5.40 18.15
CA GLY A 92 19.04 -4.89 19.24
C GLY A 92 19.70 -3.55 18.95
N ALA A 93 19.60 -3.05 17.72
CA ALA A 93 20.23 -1.79 17.32
C ALA A 93 19.58 -0.59 18.02
N ARG A 94 20.41 0.42 18.34
CA ARG A 94 19.93 1.73 18.83
C ARG A 94 19.07 2.48 17.80
N GLN A 95 19.25 2.18 16.52
CA GLN A 95 18.46 2.74 15.42
C GLN A 95 17.91 1.58 14.61
N ALA A 96 16.58 1.53 14.47
CA ALA A 96 15.94 0.49 13.71
C ALA A 96 16.36 0.58 12.23
N ARG A 97 16.84 -0.54 11.69
CA ARG A 97 17.13 -0.71 10.27
C ARG A 97 16.18 -1.76 9.74
N TRP A 98 15.54 -1.47 8.62
CA TRP A 98 14.47 -2.27 8.07
C TRP A 98 14.77 -2.67 6.65
N ASN A 99 14.48 -3.90 6.27
CA ASN A 99 14.44 -4.34 4.88
C ASN A 99 12.99 -4.28 4.37
N VAL A 100 12.76 -3.63 3.24
CA VAL A 100 11.43 -3.57 2.60
C VAL A 100 11.13 -4.90 1.91
N THR A 101 10.10 -5.61 2.37
CA THR A 101 9.71 -6.92 1.81
C THR A 101 8.62 -6.80 0.74
N ASP A 102 7.80 -5.76 0.82
CA ASP A 102 6.75 -5.48 -0.17
C ASP A 102 6.28 -4.03 -0.10
N THR A 103 5.65 -3.59 -1.18
CA THR A 103 5.02 -2.26 -1.24
C THR A 103 3.61 -2.34 -1.81
N ALA A 104 2.75 -1.43 -1.38
CA ALA A 104 1.42 -1.25 -1.97
C ALA A 104 1.12 0.24 -2.14
N ALA A 105 0.52 0.60 -3.26
CA ALA A 105 0.01 1.95 -3.47
C ALA A 105 -1.08 2.27 -2.45
N VAL A 106 -0.96 3.43 -1.79
CA VAL A 106 -1.96 3.95 -0.87
C VAL A 106 -2.95 4.78 -1.70
N PRO A 107 -4.27 4.51 -1.63
CA PRO A 107 -5.26 5.33 -2.31
C PRO A 107 -5.18 6.80 -1.87
N LYS A 108 -5.56 7.72 -2.77
CA LYS A 108 -5.68 9.13 -2.41
C LYS A 108 -6.68 9.30 -1.25
N PRO A 109 -6.35 10.11 -0.23
CA PRO A 109 -7.26 10.43 0.85
C PRO A 109 -8.61 10.92 0.31
N ARG A 110 -9.70 10.43 0.91
CA ARG A 110 -11.06 10.94 0.65
C ARG A 110 -11.50 11.70 1.89
N LYS A 111 -12.26 12.78 1.70
CA LYS A 111 -12.79 13.59 2.81
C LYS A 111 -13.42 12.70 3.88
N GLY A 112 -12.94 12.84 5.12
CA GLY A 112 -13.42 12.10 6.29
C GLY A 112 -12.86 10.68 6.47
N TYR A 113 -11.99 10.20 5.57
CA TYR A 113 -11.27 8.94 5.74
C TYR A 113 -9.82 9.21 6.14
N GLY A 114 -9.35 8.54 7.19
CA GLY A 114 -7.94 8.52 7.60
C GLY A 114 -7.32 7.16 7.32
N LEU A 115 -6.02 7.14 7.04
CA LEU A 115 -5.25 5.91 7.02
C LEU A 115 -4.90 5.52 8.47
N GLN A 116 -5.17 4.27 8.83
CA GLN A 116 -4.88 3.74 10.15
C GLN A 116 -4.14 2.42 10.01
N ILE A 117 -3.16 2.21 10.89
CA ILE A 117 -2.33 1.00 10.97
C ILE A 117 -2.24 0.55 12.43
N GLY A 118 -2.10 -0.76 12.66
CA GLY A 118 -1.83 -1.30 14.01
C GLY A 118 -3.06 -1.49 14.91
N THR A 119 -4.10 -0.68 14.78
CA THR A 119 -5.27 -0.68 15.68
C THR A 119 -6.57 -1.15 15.01
N CYS A 120 -6.44 -1.99 13.98
CA CYS A 120 -7.57 -2.63 13.30
C CYS A 120 -7.74 -4.11 13.68
N ARG A 121 -8.91 -4.66 13.37
CA ARG A 121 -9.28 -6.05 13.58
C ARG A 121 -9.76 -6.69 12.29
N ILE A 122 -9.55 -7.99 12.16
CA ILE A 122 -10.16 -8.82 11.12
C ILE A 122 -11.15 -9.75 11.81
N ASP A 123 -12.40 -9.73 11.37
CA ASP A 123 -13.49 -10.51 11.95
C ASP A 123 -13.57 -10.35 13.48
N ARG A 124 -13.34 -9.11 13.95
CA ARG A 124 -13.28 -8.68 15.37
C ARG A 124 -12.09 -9.21 16.19
N VAL A 125 -11.08 -9.81 15.55
CA VAL A 125 -9.83 -10.22 16.20
C VAL A 125 -8.75 -9.18 15.97
N ALA A 126 -8.08 -8.73 17.03
CA ALA A 126 -6.95 -7.80 16.97
C ALA A 126 -5.93 -8.25 15.92
N SER A 127 -5.65 -7.37 14.96
CA SER A 127 -4.81 -7.68 13.80
C SER A 127 -3.85 -6.52 13.56
N PRO A 128 -2.72 -6.45 14.30
CA PRO A 128 -1.80 -5.33 14.21
C PRO A 128 -1.21 -5.17 12.80
N ASN A 129 -1.09 -6.27 12.07
CA ASN A 129 -0.60 -6.32 10.69
C ASN A 129 -1.60 -5.82 9.63
N VAL A 130 -2.55 -4.95 9.99
CA VAL A 130 -3.55 -4.40 9.07
C VAL A 130 -3.38 -2.89 8.91
N ALA A 131 -3.46 -2.44 7.67
CA ALA A 131 -3.60 -1.05 7.29
C ALA A 131 -4.97 -0.85 6.62
N ALA A 132 -5.68 0.23 6.96
CA ALA A 132 -6.99 0.51 6.40
C ALA A 132 -7.26 2.01 6.27
N PHE A 133 -8.00 2.38 5.21
CA PHE A 133 -8.66 3.69 5.16
C PHE A 133 -10.04 3.56 5.79
N VAL A 134 -10.23 4.24 6.91
CA VAL A 134 -11.43 4.18 7.73
C VAL A 134 -11.97 5.59 7.98
N ARG A 135 -13.30 5.72 7.97
CA ARG A 135 -13.99 6.91 8.45
C ARG A 135 -14.56 6.64 9.83
N HIS A 136 -14.17 7.43 10.82
CA HIS A 136 -14.67 7.27 12.18
C HIS A 136 -16.00 8.01 12.37
N GLY A 137 -16.84 7.45 13.21
CA GLY A 137 -18.07 8.07 13.71
C GLY A 137 -18.13 7.90 15.22
N ASN A 138 -19.31 7.97 15.83
CA ASN A 138 -19.45 8.00 17.29
C ASN A 138 -19.40 6.61 17.96
N ARG A 139 -18.67 5.65 17.39
CA ARG A 139 -18.53 4.28 17.92
C ARG A 139 -17.07 3.97 18.19
N GLU A 140 -16.82 3.08 19.15
CA GLU A 140 -15.48 2.63 19.53
C GLU A 140 -14.77 1.93 18.38
N TYR A 141 -15.50 1.16 17.56
CA TYR A 141 -14.96 0.57 16.35
C TYR A 141 -15.75 1.03 15.14
N SER A 142 -15.05 1.56 14.14
CA SER A 142 -15.65 1.90 12.85
C SER A 142 -15.50 0.78 11.84
N ARG A 143 -16.60 0.49 11.14
CA ARG A 143 -16.70 -0.48 10.03
C ARG A 143 -16.73 0.19 8.66
N ASP A 144 -16.66 1.52 8.64
CA ASP A 144 -16.67 2.28 7.40
C ASP A 144 -15.26 2.28 6.79
N VAL A 145 -14.91 1.13 6.22
CA VAL A 145 -13.59 0.86 5.64
C VAL A 145 -13.73 0.78 4.12
N ARG A 146 -12.85 1.48 3.40
CA ARG A 146 -12.90 1.52 1.91
C ARG A 146 -11.73 0.86 1.23
N TRP A 147 -10.64 0.68 1.95
CA TRP A 147 -9.44 0.02 1.49
C TRP A 147 -8.78 -0.63 2.68
N ALA A 148 -8.27 -1.83 2.51
CA ALA A 148 -7.51 -2.50 3.54
C ALA A 148 -6.48 -3.47 2.93
N ARG A 149 -5.32 -3.52 3.58
CA ARG A 149 -4.24 -4.46 3.30
C ARG A 149 -3.84 -5.14 4.60
N ARG A 150 -3.52 -6.43 4.50
CA ARG A 150 -2.89 -7.19 5.57
C ARG A 150 -1.47 -7.53 5.18
N PHE A 151 -0.53 -7.33 6.09
CA PHE A 151 0.80 -7.87 5.96
C PHE A 151 0.83 -9.35 6.38
N ASP A 152 1.08 -10.22 5.41
CA ASP A 152 1.33 -11.63 5.64
C ASP A 152 2.81 -11.84 5.96
N ILE A 153 3.11 -12.08 7.23
CA ILE A 153 4.49 -12.21 7.74
C ILE A 153 5.22 -13.38 7.08
N ALA A 154 4.52 -14.49 6.82
CA ALA A 154 5.11 -15.70 6.27
C ALA A 154 5.66 -15.47 4.86
N SER A 155 4.87 -14.84 3.98
CA SER A 155 5.30 -14.50 2.61
C SER A 155 6.05 -13.18 2.50
N GLY A 156 5.94 -12.31 3.51
CA GLY A 156 6.46 -10.96 3.47
C GLY A 156 5.64 -10.01 2.58
N LYS A 157 4.38 -10.34 2.25
CA LYS A 157 3.56 -9.63 1.25
C LYS A 157 2.37 -8.86 1.82
N LEU A 158 1.98 -7.78 1.14
CA LEU A 158 0.81 -6.95 1.42
C LEU A 158 -0.42 -7.44 0.64
N MET A 159 -1.23 -8.28 1.29
CA MET A 159 -2.40 -8.88 0.69
C MET A 159 -3.63 -7.97 0.79
N PRO A 160 -4.44 -7.82 -0.28
CA PRO A 160 -5.73 -7.16 -0.16
C PRO A 160 -6.65 -7.97 0.73
N ILE A 161 -7.41 -7.29 1.60
CA ILE A 161 -8.45 -7.91 2.42
C ILE A 161 -9.80 -7.24 2.19
N ALA A 162 -10.88 -8.01 2.31
CA ALA A 162 -12.21 -7.50 2.12
C ALA A 162 -12.58 -6.51 3.23
N SER A 163 -12.86 -5.25 2.89
CA SER A 163 -13.15 -4.18 3.87
C SER A 163 -14.27 -4.53 4.85
N LYS A 164 -15.27 -5.33 4.43
CA LYS A 164 -16.37 -5.78 5.30
C LYS A 164 -15.94 -6.64 6.50
N ARG A 165 -14.73 -7.20 6.45
CA ARG A 165 -14.13 -8.00 7.53
C ARG A 165 -13.33 -7.14 8.51
N VAL A 166 -13.10 -5.87 8.17
CA VAL A 166 -12.22 -4.98 8.92
C VAL A 166 -13.05 -4.00 9.72
N ASP A 167 -12.72 -3.86 11.00
CA ASP A 167 -13.08 -2.67 11.78
C ASP A 167 -11.86 -2.11 12.51
N CYS A 168 -11.82 -0.80 12.68
CA CYS A 168 -10.69 -0.10 13.27
C CYS A 168 -11.12 0.68 14.49
N LEU A 169 -10.26 0.70 15.52
CA LEU A 169 -10.49 1.43 16.75
C LEU A 169 -10.58 2.93 16.45
N ASN A 170 -11.60 3.59 16.99
CA ASN A 170 -11.69 5.04 17.02
C ASN A 170 -10.94 5.56 18.25
N GLU A 171 -9.68 5.94 18.05
CA GLU A 171 -8.78 6.40 19.11
C GLU A 171 -9.22 7.74 19.74
N GLY A 172 -10.16 8.45 19.12
CA GLY A 172 -10.72 9.70 19.64
C GLY A 172 -11.99 9.55 20.47
N ILE A 173 -12.52 8.34 20.67
CA ILE A 173 -13.70 8.14 21.51
C ILE A 173 -13.30 8.12 23.00
N GLY A 174 -14.01 8.85 23.84
CA GLY A 174 -13.79 8.84 25.30
C GLY A 174 -12.79 9.87 25.83
N ILE A 175 -12.37 10.82 25.00
CA ILE A 175 -11.65 12.05 25.40
C ILE A 175 -12.63 13.22 25.45
#